data_AF-A0A2A4QJW4-F1
#
_entry.id   AF-A0A2A4QJW4-F1
#
_cell.length_a   1.000
_cell.length_b   1.000
_cell.length_c   1.000
_cell.angle_alpha   90.00
_cell.angle_beta   90.00
_cell.angle_gamma   90.00
#
_symmetry.space_group_name_H-M   'P 1'
#
loop_
_entity.id
_entity.type
_entity.pdbx_description
1 polymer ?
#
loop_
_entity_poly.entity_id
_entity_poly.type
_entity_poly.pdbx_seq_one_letter_code
_entity_poly.pdbx_strand_id
1 'polypeptide(L)'
;MQTLNILDNITPSFNVLANSISSDSNNHSNLLEQLQTTLDLDKLLDIFAMEAARFIKFSGLYFKSKMVCKTLRGSRKAKNERQFELKLNDEFIGTISYSIDKPISMRHFKDLQRIHQIILYPLKNALQYHQAMQLAMQDSLTGLGNRRYFDEQLKRAMHNANRHHAQVGLVLGDLNKFKAINDTYGHSTGDQVLFQFANILRACIRDSDSIFRFGGDEFAIIVENASEYALDIIQNRIDSSLKSNALLAKYQVGCSLGTTFMNRADNEHTLFERADQALYRQKMNMSKRLSVV
;
A
#
# COMPACT_ATOMS: atom_id res chain seq x y z
N MET A 1 -15.47 50.37 -7.08
CA MET A 1 -14.94 49.58 -8.20
C MET A 1 -14.89 48.13 -7.77
N GLN A 2 -15.67 47.27 -8.43
CA GLN A 2 -15.81 45.84 -8.12
C GLN A 2 -14.49 45.11 -8.37
N THR A 3 -14.00 44.40 -7.35
CA THR A 3 -12.99 43.36 -7.50
C THR A 3 -13.66 42.13 -8.12
N LEU A 4 -13.26 41.78 -9.33
CA LEU A 4 -13.65 40.53 -10.00
C LEU A 4 -13.17 39.35 -9.15
N ASN A 5 -14.11 38.63 -8.53
CA ASN A 5 -13.91 37.27 -8.07
C ASN A 5 -13.70 36.38 -9.30
N ILE A 6 -12.46 36.12 -9.66
CA ILE A 6 -12.10 34.95 -10.47
C ILE A 6 -12.18 33.76 -9.53
N LEU A 7 -13.39 33.23 -9.33
CA LEU A 7 -13.58 31.90 -8.81
C LEU A 7 -12.94 30.94 -9.81
N ASP A 8 -11.86 30.28 -9.38
CA ASP A 8 -11.23 29.14 -10.03
C ASP A 8 -12.27 28.07 -10.34
N ASN A 9 -12.90 28.19 -11.50
CA ASN A 9 -13.78 27.20 -12.08
C ASN A 9 -12.91 26.11 -12.70
N ILE A 10 -12.14 25.40 -11.86
CA ILE A 10 -11.34 24.25 -12.25
C ILE A 10 -12.33 23.12 -12.51
N THR A 11 -12.88 23.09 -13.73
CA THR A 11 -13.58 21.92 -14.25
C THR A 11 -12.63 20.72 -14.11
N PRO A 12 -13.07 19.61 -13.50
CA PRO A 12 -12.25 18.41 -13.40
C PRO A 12 -11.70 18.00 -14.77
N SER A 13 -10.46 17.53 -14.83
CA SER A 13 -9.75 17.23 -16.08
C SER A 13 -10.53 16.29 -17.01
N PHE A 14 -11.27 15.33 -16.44
CA PHE A 14 -12.13 14.40 -17.18
C PHE A 14 -13.28 15.11 -17.92
N ASN A 15 -13.82 16.21 -17.41
CA ASN A 15 -14.86 16.99 -18.10
C ASN A 15 -14.29 17.90 -19.21
N VAL A 16 -13.04 18.33 -19.08
CA VAL A 16 -12.38 19.18 -20.09
C VAL A 16 -12.06 18.36 -21.34
N LEU A 17 -11.47 17.17 -21.14
CA LEU A 17 -11.10 16.26 -22.22
C LEU A 17 -12.30 15.66 -22.96
N ALA A 18 -13.42 15.43 -22.24
CA ALA A 18 -14.65 14.93 -22.86
C ALA A 18 -15.26 15.92 -23.88
N ASN A 19 -15.08 17.24 -23.69
CA ASN A 19 -15.63 18.25 -24.60
C ASN A 19 -14.85 18.36 -25.92
N SER A 20 -13.61 17.84 -25.99
CA SER A 20 -12.76 17.89 -27.18
C SER A 20 -12.94 16.72 -28.17
N ILE A 21 -13.72 15.70 -27.82
CA ILE A 21 -13.86 14.48 -28.64
C ILE A 21 -15.25 14.45 -29.28
N SER A 22 -15.31 14.77 -30.58
CA SER A 22 -16.53 14.80 -31.39
C SER A 22 -17.15 13.41 -31.60
N SER A 23 -18.45 13.43 -31.90
CA SER A 23 -19.38 12.31 -31.93
C SER A 23 -19.20 11.39 -33.16
N ASP A 24 -18.59 10.22 -32.97
CA ASP A 24 -18.72 9.10 -33.91
C ASP A 24 -19.41 7.89 -33.26
N SER A 25 -20.22 7.18 -34.05
CA SER A 25 -21.27 6.25 -33.61
C SER A 25 -20.80 4.82 -33.27
N ASN A 26 -19.49 4.57 -33.13
CA ASN A 26 -18.92 3.25 -32.80
C ASN A 26 -18.19 3.17 -31.44
N ASN A 27 -18.51 4.06 -30.48
CA ASN A 27 -17.70 4.29 -29.28
C ASN A 27 -17.68 3.15 -28.24
N HIS A 28 -18.62 2.20 -28.24
CA HIS A 28 -18.68 1.18 -27.18
C HIS A 28 -17.59 0.11 -27.33
N SER A 29 -17.28 -0.29 -28.57
CA SER A 29 -16.15 -1.18 -28.83
C SER A 29 -14.85 -0.52 -28.41
N ASN A 30 -14.70 0.78 -28.70
CA ASN A 30 -13.52 1.57 -28.29
C ASN A 30 -13.39 1.66 -26.75
N LEU A 31 -14.48 1.91 -26.01
CA LEU A 31 -14.42 1.93 -24.54
C LEU A 31 -13.98 0.56 -23.97
N LEU A 32 -14.58 -0.53 -24.44
CA LEU A 32 -14.23 -1.86 -23.97
C LEU A 32 -12.76 -2.20 -24.28
N GLU A 33 -12.31 -1.91 -25.51
CA GLU A 33 -10.92 -2.07 -25.93
C GLU A 33 -9.97 -1.28 -25.02
N GLN A 34 -10.27 -0.01 -24.73
CA GLN A 34 -9.47 0.82 -23.83
C GLN A 34 -9.45 0.28 -22.40
N LEU A 35 -10.60 -0.12 -21.85
CA LEU A 35 -10.70 -0.65 -20.49
C LEU A 35 -9.93 -1.97 -20.31
N GLN A 36 -9.83 -2.77 -21.37
CA GLN A 36 -9.06 -4.03 -21.34
C GLN A 36 -7.55 -3.82 -21.38
N THR A 37 -7.04 -2.62 -21.70
CA THR A 37 -5.60 -2.35 -21.76
C THR A 37 -4.92 -2.27 -20.39
N THR A 38 -5.69 -2.25 -19.30
CA THR A 38 -5.14 -2.03 -17.97
C THR A 38 -5.86 -2.81 -16.88
N LEU A 39 -5.10 -3.28 -15.89
CA LEU A 39 -5.59 -3.83 -14.62
C LEU A 39 -5.36 -2.85 -13.44
N ASP A 40 -4.81 -1.67 -13.73
CA ASP A 40 -4.65 -0.60 -12.75
C ASP A 40 -6.02 0.06 -12.52
N LEU A 41 -6.54 -0.05 -11.30
CA LEU A 41 -7.85 0.47 -10.93
C LEU A 41 -7.99 1.98 -11.14
N ASP A 42 -6.93 2.76 -10.90
CA ASP A 42 -7.00 4.21 -11.04
C ASP A 42 -7.10 4.59 -12.52
N LYS A 43 -6.24 3.99 -13.37
CA LYS A 43 -6.30 4.20 -14.83
C LYS A 43 -7.61 3.72 -15.44
N LEU A 44 -8.10 2.56 -15.01
CA LEU A 44 -9.36 1.98 -15.47
C LEU A 44 -10.53 2.91 -15.14
N LEU A 45 -10.59 3.42 -13.90
CA LEU A 45 -11.62 4.38 -13.49
C LEU A 45 -11.48 5.73 -14.21
N ASP A 46 -10.26 6.17 -14.54
CA ASP A 46 -10.03 7.39 -15.32
C ASP A 46 -10.59 7.25 -16.74
N ILE A 47 -10.30 6.14 -17.45
CA ILE A 47 -10.85 5.85 -18.79
C ILE A 47 -12.38 5.85 -18.73
N PHE A 48 -12.94 5.13 -17.76
CA PHE A 48 -14.39 5.09 -17.57
C PHE A 48 -15.00 6.47 -17.28
N ALA A 49 -14.35 7.28 -16.45
CA ALA A 49 -14.82 8.61 -16.10
C ALA A 49 -14.85 9.56 -17.29
N MET A 50 -13.84 9.46 -18.19
CA MET A 50 -13.81 10.24 -19.43
C MET A 50 -15.01 9.94 -20.31
N GLU A 51 -15.39 8.66 -20.44
CA GLU A 51 -16.57 8.29 -21.23
C GLU A 51 -17.88 8.70 -20.53
N ALA A 52 -17.98 8.51 -19.21
CA ALA A 52 -19.14 8.97 -18.45
C ALA A 52 -19.37 10.48 -18.55
N ALA A 53 -18.29 11.27 -18.60
CA ALA A 53 -18.33 12.72 -18.70
C ALA A 53 -18.95 13.23 -20.02
N ARG A 54 -19.04 12.38 -21.05
CA ARG A 54 -19.72 12.69 -22.32
C ARG A 54 -21.24 12.71 -22.18
N PHE A 55 -21.78 12.01 -21.19
CA PHE A 55 -23.23 11.92 -20.94
C PHE A 55 -23.69 12.83 -19.80
N ILE A 56 -22.88 12.97 -18.75
CA ILE A 56 -23.22 13.78 -17.58
C ILE A 56 -22.05 14.65 -17.12
N LYS A 57 -22.35 15.86 -16.66
CA LYS A 57 -21.37 16.70 -15.97
C LYS A 57 -21.41 16.39 -14.48
N PHE A 58 -20.30 15.90 -13.92
CA PHE A 58 -20.15 15.61 -12.50
C PHE A 58 -18.88 16.27 -11.95
N SER A 59 -18.90 16.65 -10.68
CA SER A 59 -17.76 17.27 -9.99
C SER A 59 -16.88 16.25 -9.27
N GLY A 60 -17.35 15.02 -9.07
CA GLY A 60 -16.57 13.94 -8.49
C GLY A 60 -17.08 12.55 -8.84
N LEU A 61 -16.15 11.59 -8.87
CA LEU A 61 -16.41 10.18 -9.07
C LEU A 61 -15.72 9.36 -7.97
N TYR A 62 -16.49 8.47 -7.37
CA TYR A 62 -16.05 7.63 -6.26
C TYR A 62 -16.43 6.19 -6.55
N PHE A 63 -15.53 5.26 -6.22
CA PHE A 63 -15.79 3.83 -6.32
C PHE A 63 -15.50 3.16 -4.98
N LYS A 64 -16.42 2.31 -4.53
CA LYS A 64 -16.27 1.55 -3.29
C LYS A 64 -16.63 0.09 -3.53
N SER A 65 -15.76 -0.82 -3.16
CA SER A 65 -16.04 -2.26 -3.07
C SER A 65 -15.79 -2.76 -1.64
N LYS A 66 -15.90 -4.08 -1.43
CA LYS A 66 -15.48 -4.71 -0.17
C LYS A 66 -13.98 -4.52 0.12
N MET A 67 -13.17 -4.36 -0.93
CA MET A 67 -11.72 -4.40 -0.84
C MET A 67 -11.06 -3.03 -0.95
N VAL A 68 -11.66 -2.12 -1.72
CA VAL A 68 -11.03 -0.84 -2.07
C VAL A 68 -12.03 0.30 -1.99
N CYS A 69 -11.53 1.48 -1.62
CA CYS A 69 -12.24 2.75 -1.74
C CYS A 69 -11.36 3.70 -2.57
N LYS A 70 -11.85 4.12 -3.73
CA LYS A 70 -11.15 4.96 -4.68
C LYS A 70 -11.90 6.28 -4.85
N THR A 71 -11.15 7.38 -4.78
CA THR A 71 -11.61 8.72 -5.13
C THR A 71 -10.83 9.14 -6.35
N LEU A 72 -11.52 9.39 -7.47
CA LEU A 72 -10.83 9.76 -8.69
C LEU A 72 -10.16 11.12 -8.53
N ARG A 73 -8.99 11.30 -9.17
CA ARG A 73 -8.22 12.54 -9.05
C ARG A 73 -9.05 13.73 -9.54
N GLY A 74 -9.05 14.81 -8.76
CA GLY A 74 -9.83 16.02 -9.06
C GLY A 74 -11.31 15.96 -8.63
N SER A 75 -11.76 14.85 -8.03
CA SER A 75 -13.12 14.74 -7.51
C SER A 75 -13.36 15.69 -6.34
N ARG A 76 -14.47 16.43 -6.40
CA ARG A 76 -14.96 17.32 -5.35
C ARG A 76 -16.34 16.84 -4.90
N LYS A 77 -16.60 16.92 -3.59
CA LYS A 77 -17.92 16.61 -3.05
C LYS A 77 -18.94 17.64 -3.52
N ALA A 78 -20.07 17.19 -4.04
CA ALA A 78 -21.23 18.01 -4.37
C ALA A 78 -22.28 17.98 -3.26
N LYS A 79 -23.31 18.83 -3.37
CA LYS A 79 -24.49 18.75 -2.50
C LYS A 79 -25.27 17.45 -2.68
N ASN A 80 -25.28 16.90 -3.90
CA ASN A 80 -26.01 15.69 -4.23
C ASN A 80 -25.06 14.65 -4.80
N GLU A 81 -25.21 13.42 -4.31
CA GLU A 81 -24.56 12.24 -4.85
C GLU A 81 -25.59 11.28 -5.45
N ARG A 82 -25.23 10.65 -6.57
CA ARG A 82 -25.99 9.59 -7.21
C ARG A 82 -25.16 8.32 -7.21
N GLN A 83 -25.67 7.30 -6.53
CA GLN A 83 -24.99 6.02 -6.33
C GLN A 83 -25.63 4.96 -7.22
N PHE A 84 -24.78 4.11 -7.80
CA PHE A 84 -25.17 3.02 -8.67
C PHE A 84 -24.47 1.75 -8.19
N GLU A 85 -25.25 0.70 -7.95
CA GLU A 85 -24.70 -0.61 -7.64
C GLU A 85 -24.24 -1.30 -8.93
N LEU A 86 -23.01 -1.79 -8.91
CA LEU A 86 -22.41 -2.57 -9.96
C LEU A 86 -22.55 -4.05 -9.59
N LYS A 87 -23.45 -4.76 -10.29
CA LYS A 87 -23.69 -6.19 -10.10
C LYS A 87 -23.44 -6.94 -11.40
N LEU A 88 -22.74 -8.06 -11.31
CA LEU A 88 -22.49 -8.97 -12.42
C LEU A 88 -23.04 -10.35 -12.05
N ASN A 89 -24.04 -10.84 -12.79
CA ASN A 89 -24.73 -12.11 -12.48
C ASN A 89 -25.21 -12.17 -11.01
N ASP A 90 -25.87 -11.10 -10.53
CA ASP A 90 -26.30 -10.88 -9.13
C ASP A 90 -25.19 -10.80 -8.07
N GLU A 91 -23.93 -10.95 -8.45
CA GLU A 91 -22.78 -10.73 -7.58
C GLU A 91 -22.47 -9.23 -7.45
N PHE A 92 -22.46 -8.70 -6.22
CA PHE A 92 -22.09 -7.31 -5.96
C PHE A 92 -20.58 -7.08 -6.11
N ILE A 93 -20.20 -6.27 -7.09
CA ILE A 93 -18.81 -5.87 -7.37
C ILE A 93 -18.43 -4.62 -6.57
N GLY A 94 -19.34 -3.65 -6.49
CA GLY A 94 -19.11 -2.38 -5.80
C GLY A 94 -20.18 -1.35 -6.10
N THR A 95 -19.98 -0.14 -5.58
CA THR A 95 -20.83 1.02 -5.80
C THR A 95 -20.00 2.11 -6.48
N ILE A 96 -20.53 2.66 -7.57
CA ILE A 96 -19.99 3.86 -8.21
C ILE A 96 -20.89 5.05 -7.88
N SER A 97 -20.28 6.15 -7.45
CA SER A 97 -20.99 7.33 -6.97
C SER A 97 -20.52 8.56 -7.72
N TYR A 98 -21.46 9.33 -8.25
CA TYR A 98 -21.21 10.58 -8.94
C TYR A 98 -21.69 11.74 -8.07
N SER A 99 -20.82 12.71 -7.82
CA SER A 99 -21.20 14.01 -7.27
C SER A 99 -21.73 14.88 -8.42
N ILE A 100 -23.03 15.16 -8.42
CA ILE A 100 -23.72 15.83 -9.54
C ILE A 100 -24.63 16.94 -9.01
N ASP A 101 -24.49 18.15 -9.53
CA ASP A 101 -25.32 19.29 -9.12
C ASP A 101 -26.62 19.44 -9.94
N LYS A 102 -26.73 18.76 -11.08
CA LYS A 102 -27.89 18.79 -11.99
C LYS A 102 -28.58 17.43 -12.08
N PRO A 103 -29.91 17.37 -12.27
CA PRO A 103 -30.60 16.10 -12.49
C PRO A 103 -30.14 15.44 -13.80
N ILE A 104 -30.11 14.11 -13.81
CA ILE A 104 -29.75 13.31 -14.98
C ILE A 104 -31.01 13.10 -15.83
N SER A 105 -30.94 13.34 -17.14
CA SER A 105 -32.05 13.04 -18.05
C SER A 105 -32.26 11.53 -18.19
N MET A 106 -33.48 11.09 -18.50
CA MET A 106 -33.75 9.66 -18.72
C MET A 106 -32.88 9.02 -19.81
N ARG A 107 -32.53 9.79 -20.85
CA ARG A 107 -31.62 9.35 -21.91
C ARG A 107 -30.21 9.09 -21.36
N HIS A 108 -29.63 10.09 -20.69
CA HIS A 108 -28.28 9.96 -20.12
C HIS A 108 -28.21 8.91 -19.01
N PHE A 109 -29.30 8.70 -18.28
CA PHE A 109 -29.38 7.63 -17.29
C PHE A 109 -29.26 6.24 -17.95
N LYS A 110 -29.97 6.00 -19.07
CA LYS A 110 -29.85 4.76 -19.85
C LYS A 110 -28.45 4.59 -20.45
N ASP A 111 -27.85 5.67 -20.95
CA ASP A 111 -26.48 5.65 -21.46
C ASP A 111 -25.47 5.30 -20.36
N LEU A 112 -25.62 5.89 -19.17
CA LEU A 112 -24.81 5.55 -17.98
C LEU A 112 -24.94 4.08 -17.60
N GLN A 113 -26.18 3.58 -17.50
CA GLN A 113 -26.41 2.17 -17.20
C GLN A 113 -25.72 1.24 -18.20
N ARG A 114 -25.73 1.60 -19.50
CA ARG A 114 -25.06 0.82 -20.54
C ARG A 114 -23.54 0.81 -20.34
N ILE A 115 -22.90 1.95 -20.13
CA ILE A 115 -21.44 1.97 -19.90
C ILE A 115 -21.05 1.35 -18.55
N HIS A 116 -21.95 1.38 -17.55
CA HIS A 116 -21.77 0.63 -16.30
C HIS A 116 -21.69 -0.87 -16.55
N GLN A 117 -22.44 -1.42 -17.51
CA GLN A 117 -22.31 -2.83 -17.88
C GLN A 117 -20.97 -3.14 -18.53
N ILE A 118 -20.44 -2.23 -19.36
CA ILE A 118 -19.16 -2.43 -20.07
C ILE A 118 -17.98 -2.50 -19.10
N ILE A 119 -17.97 -1.68 -18.04
CA ILE A 119 -16.88 -1.67 -17.06
C ILE A 119 -16.89 -2.89 -16.12
N LEU A 120 -18.00 -3.62 -15.96
CA LEU A 120 -18.12 -4.69 -14.96
C LEU A 120 -17.02 -5.75 -15.04
N TYR A 121 -16.77 -6.31 -16.23
CA TYR A 121 -15.76 -7.35 -16.42
C TYR A 121 -14.33 -6.82 -16.23
N PRO A 122 -13.91 -5.72 -16.90
CA PRO A 122 -12.60 -5.10 -16.63
C PRO A 122 -12.38 -4.77 -15.16
N LEU A 123 -13.40 -4.20 -14.49
CA LEU A 123 -13.32 -3.84 -13.07
C LEU A 123 -13.20 -5.07 -12.18
N LYS A 124 -13.97 -6.14 -12.44
CA LYS A 124 -13.86 -7.42 -11.72
C LYS A 124 -12.45 -7.99 -11.86
N ASN A 125 -11.90 -8.01 -13.08
CA ASN A 125 -10.55 -8.50 -13.33
C ASN A 125 -9.49 -7.67 -12.61
N ALA A 126 -9.60 -6.34 -12.65
CA ALA A 126 -8.70 -5.44 -11.94
C ALA A 126 -8.77 -5.61 -10.42
N LEU A 127 -9.97 -5.82 -9.86
CA LEU A 127 -10.15 -6.12 -8.43
C LEU A 127 -9.52 -7.46 -8.03
N GLN A 128 -9.73 -8.51 -8.83
CA GLN A 128 -9.12 -9.82 -8.60
C GLN A 128 -7.59 -9.77 -8.73
N TYR A 129 -7.08 -9.05 -9.72
CA TYR A 129 -5.65 -8.82 -9.88
C TYR A 129 -5.08 -8.06 -8.68
N HIS A 130 -5.76 -7.01 -8.23
CA HIS A 130 -5.37 -6.29 -7.02
C HIS A 130 -5.34 -7.22 -5.79
N GLN A 131 -6.35 -8.08 -5.62
CA GLN A 131 -6.36 -9.08 -4.55
C GLN A 131 -5.17 -10.04 -4.63
N ALA A 132 -4.89 -10.57 -5.82
CA ALA A 132 -3.75 -11.46 -6.04
C ALA A 132 -2.42 -10.77 -5.73
N MET A 133 -2.28 -9.49 -6.11
CA MET A 133 -1.10 -8.70 -5.76
C MET A 133 -0.97 -8.45 -4.27
N GLN A 134 -2.07 -8.22 -3.54
CA GLN A 134 -2.05 -8.12 -2.08
C GLN A 134 -1.67 -9.45 -1.40
N LEU A 135 -2.09 -10.59 -1.94
CA LEU A 135 -1.62 -11.90 -1.46
C LEU A 135 -0.13 -12.09 -1.76
N ALA A 136 0.34 -11.60 -2.90
CA ALA A 136 1.75 -11.60 -3.28
C ALA A 136 2.60 -10.57 -2.51
N MET A 137 2.04 -9.81 -1.57
CA MET A 137 2.75 -8.88 -0.68
C MET A 137 3.21 -9.52 0.61
N GLN A 138 2.91 -10.80 0.84
CA GLN A 138 3.33 -11.53 2.03
C GLN A 138 4.44 -12.53 1.73
N ASP A 139 5.30 -12.77 2.72
CA ASP A 139 6.24 -13.87 2.72
C ASP A 139 5.51 -15.17 3.07
N SER A 140 5.61 -16.19 2.22
CA SER A 140 4.83 -17.42 2.37
C SER A 140 5.21 -18.26 3.59
N LEU A 141 6.47 -18.17 4.04
CA LEU A 141 6.96 -18.91 5.20
C LEU A 141 6.51 -18.25 6.51
N THR A 142 6.73 -16.94 6.63
CA THR A 142 6.55 -16.20 7.89
C THR A 142 5.21 -15.49 8.00
N GLY A 143 4.49 -15.30 6.89
CA GLY A 143 3.25 -14.51 6.82
C GLY A 143 3.43 -13.02 7.06
N LEU A 144 4.67 -12.54 7.19
CA LEU A 144 4.99 -11.11 7.30
C LEU A 144 4.89 -10.43 5.95
N GLY A 145 4.93 -9.10 5.91
CA GLY A 145 5.09 -8.39 4.65
C GLY A 145 6.41 -8.78 3.96
N ASN A 146 6.42 -8.85 2.65
CA ASN A 146 7.66 -9.07 1.90
C ASN A 146 8.31 -7.74 1.52
N ARG A 147 9.46 -7.80 0.83
CA ARG A 147 10.20 -6.62 0.39
C ARG A 147 9.37 -5.64 -0.46
N ARG A 148 8.53 -6.14 -1.37
CA ARG A 148 7.66 -5.28 -2.18
C ARG A 148 6.67 -4.51 -1.31
N TYR A 149 6.09 -5.19 -0.32
CA TYR A 149 5.15 -4.55 0.60
C TYR A 149 5.84 -3.53 1.51
N PHE A 150 7.07 -3.84 1.95
CA PHE A 150 7.91 -2.91 2.69
C PHE A 150 8.12 -1.60 1.92
N ASP A 151 8.53 -1.67 0.65
CA ASP A 151 8.80 -0.48 -0.17
C ASP A 151 7.55 0.42 -0.30
N GLU A 152 6.38 -0.19 -0.54
CA GLU A 152 5.12 0.55 -0.61
C GLU A 152 4.71 1.18 0.73
N GLN A 153 4.88 0.44 1.83
CA GLN A 153 4.49 0.91 3.16
C GLN A 153 5.44 1.97 3.69
N LEU A 154 6.75 1.86 3.44
CA LEU A 154 7.73 2.87 3.85
C LEU A 154 7.42 4.22 3.20
N LYS A 155 7.18 4.21 1.88
CA LYS A 155 6.77 5.39 1.14
C LYS A 155 5.51 6.03 1.72
N ARG A 156 4.48 5.21 1.99
CA ARG A 156 3.21 5.69 2.57
C ARG A 156 3.41 6.28 3.96
N ALA A 157 4.15 5.60 4.82
CA ALA A 157 4.43 6.05 6.18
C ALA A 157 5.19 7.38 6.20
N MET A 158 6.24 7.53 5.37
CA MET A 158 7.01 8.77 5.26
C MET A 158 6.16 9.94 4.74
N HIS A 159 5.36 9.73 3.70
CA HIS A 159 4.42 10.75 3.22
C HIS A 159 3.39 11.14 4.28
N ASN A 160 2.88 10.16 5.02
CA ASN A 160 1.90 10.41 6.08
C ASN A 160 2.50 11.23 7.23
N ALA A 161 3.70 10.87 7.67
CA ALA A 161 4.42 11.56 8.72
C ALA A 161 4.78 13.00 8.33
N ASN A 162 5.23 13.23 7.10
CA ASN A 162 5.49 14.58 6.59
C ASN A 162 4.25 15.48 6.62
N ARG A 163 3.06 14.94 6.30
CA ARG A 163 1.80 15.70 6.34
C ARG A 163 1.34 16.04 7.76
N HIS A 164 1.60 15.15 8.73
CA HIS A 164 1.14 15.31 10.11
C HIS A 164 2.23 15.81 11.07
N HIS A 165 3.40 16.21 10.54
CA HIS A 165 4.57 16.58 11.33
C HIS A 165 4.97 15.51 12.36
N ALA A 166 4.80 14.24 12.01
CA ALA A 166 5.19 13.09 12.82
C ALA A 166 6.55 12.53 12.37
N GLN A 167 7.03 11.51 13.08
CA GLN A 167 8.30 10.84 12.80
C GLN A 167 8.08 9.35 12.49
N VAL A 168 8.78 8.84 11.49
CA VAL A 168 8.87 7.40 11.20
C VAL A 168 10.21 6.89 11.71
N GLY A 169 10.18 5.77 12.43
CA GLY A 169 11.36 4.98 12.78
C GLY A 169 11.48 3.79 11.84
N LEU A 170 12.71 3.43 11.49
CA LEU A 170 13.03 2.23 10.74
C LEU A 170 14.00 1.37 11.55
N VAL A 171 13.63 0.11 11.74
CA VAL A 171 14.47 -0.92 12.35
C VAL A 171 14.77 -1.97 11.30
N LEU A 172 16.04 -2.22 11.02
CA LEU A 172 16.50 -3.35 10.21
C LEU A 172 17.14 -4.38 11.11
N GLY A 173 16.75 -5.64 10.96
CA GLY A 173 17.20 -6.75 11.77
C GLY A 173 17.77 -7.87 10.93
N ASP A 174 18.77 -8.56 11.47
CA ASP A 174 19.38 -9.74 10.85
C ASP A 174 19.64 -10.81 11.91
N LEU A 175 19.30 -12.06 11.59
CA LEU A 175 19.52 -13.19 12.50
C LEU A 175 20.99 -13.60 12.51
N ASN A 176 21.62 -13.44 13.67
CA ASN A 176 23.01 -13.80 13.88
C ASN A 176 23.20 -15.31 13.73
N LYS A 177 24.21 -15.73 12.96
CA LYS A 177 24.60 -17.14 12.72
C LYS A 177 23.53 -17.99 12.01
N PHE A 178 22.55 -17.40 11.35
CA PHE A 178 21.48 -18.16 10.68
C PHE A 178 22.01 -19.18 9.66
N LYS A 179 22.99 -18.80 8.84
CA LYS A 179 23.64 -19.72 7.90
C LYS A 179 24.23 -20.96 8.59
N ALA A 180 24.89 -20.79 9.74
CA ALA A 180 25.47 -21.91 10.48
C ALA A 180 24.39 -22.87 11.01
N ILE A 181 23.20 -22.36 11.35
CA ILE A 181 22.06 -23.20 11.74
C ILE A 181 21.58 -24.04 10.55
N ASN A 182 21.44 -23.43 9.37
CA ASN A 182 21.06 -24.17 8.16
C ASN A 182 22.08 -25.25 7.81
N ASP A 183 23.36 -24.91 7.84
CA ASP A 183 24.44 -25.82 7.46
C ASP A 183 24.57 -27.00 8.46
N THR A 184 24.25 -26.78 9.75
CA THR A 184 24.40 -27.80 10.80
C THR A 184 23.14 -28.65 11.00
N TYR A 185 21.95 -28.03 10.92
CA TYR A 185 20.68 -28.66 11.29
C TYR A 185 19.68 -28.77 10.13
N GLY A 186 20.09 -28.36 8.93
CA GLY A 186 19.27 -28.39 7.72
C GLY A 186 18.28 -27.23 7.62
N HIS A 187 17.84 -26.97 6.39
CA HIS A 187 16.92 -25.87 6.06
C HIS A 187 15.57 -25.94 6.79
N SER A 188 15.04 -27.14 7.04
CA SER A 188 13.79 -27.30 7.80
C SER A 188 13.88 -26.70 9.20
N THR A 189 15.05 -26.77 9.84
CA THR A 189 15.29 -26.15 11.16
C THR A 189 15.38 -24.63 11.03
N GLY A 190 16.06 -24.13 9.98
CA GLY A 190 16.11 -22.70 9.68
C GLY A 190 14.72 -22.10 9.44
N ASP A 191 13.86 -22.81 8.71
CA ASP A 191 12.50 -22.38 8.45
C ASP A 191 11.68 -22.26 9.74
N GLN A 192 11.84 -23.20 10.67
CA GLN A 192 11.22 -23.12 12.00
C GLN A 192 11.75 -21.92 12.81
N VAL A 193 13.06 -21.65 12.74
CA VAL A 193 13.66 -20.48 13.38
C VAL A 193 13.08 -19.18 12.83
N LEU A 194 12.98 -19.04 11.51
CA LEU A 194 12.39 -17.88 10.84
C LEU A 194 10.92 -17.70 11.23
N PHE A 195 10.14 -18.78 11.22
CA PHE A 195 8.73 -18.76 11.61
C PHE A 195 8.54 -18.32 13.07
N GLN A 196 9.34 -18.86 14.00
CA GLN A 196 9.27 -18.49 15.41
C GLN A 196 9.72 -17.05 15.64
N PHE A 197 10.78 -16.61 14.95
CA PHE A 197 11.24 -15.23 15.05
C PHE A 197 10.19 -14.25 14.54
N ALA A 198 9.54 -14.55 13.42
CA ALA A 198 8.44 -13.74 12.89
C ALA A 198 7.28 -13.59 13.90
N ASN A 199 6.91 -14.66 14.60
CA ASN A 199 5.88 -14.61 15.65
C ASN A 199 6.31 -13.74 16.84
N ILE A 200 7.58 -13.82 17.24
CA ILE A 200 8.14 -12.93 18.28
C ILE A 200 8.04 -11.47 17.85
N LEU A 201 8.45 -11.14 16.63
CA LEU A 201 8.39 -9.75 16.14
C LEU A 201 6.97 -9.21 16.23
N ARG A 202 5.96 -9.99 15.80
CA ARG A 202 4.54 -9.60 15.90
C ARG A 202 4.11 -9.29 17.32
N ALA A 203 4.57 -10.07 18.29
CA ALA A 203 4.25 -9.86 19.71
C ALA A 203 4.99 -8.67 20.34
N CYS A 204 6.11 -8.24 19.75
CA CYS A 204 6.93 -7.16 20.30
C CYS A 204 6.45 -5.75 19.90
N ILE A 205 5.74 -5.63 18.78
CA ILE A 205 5.27 -4.35 18.22
C ILE A 205 3.79 -4.08 18.53
N ARG A 206 3.31 -2.89 18.18
CA ARG A 206 1.90 -2.48 18.23
C ARG A 206 1.25 -2.62 16.86
N ASP A 207 -0.09 -2.65 16.83
CA ASP A 207 -0.88 -2.79 15.60
C ASP A 207 -0.64 -1.69 14.54
N SER A 208 -0.19 -0.49 14.96
CA SER A 208 0.13 0.59 14.03
C SER A 208 1.49 0.45 13.36
N ASP A 209 2.35 -0.43 13.85
CA ASP A 209 3.66 -0.68 13.26
C ASP A 209 3.56 -1.84 12.26
N SER A 210 4.48 -1.88 11.30
CA SER A 210 4.47 -2.91 10.25
C SER A 210 5.77 -3.69 10.24
N ILE A 211 5.69 -5.02 10.06
CA ILE A 211 6.85 -5.92 10.03
C ILE A 211 6.94 -6.60 8.68
N PHE A 212 8.17 -6.70 8.19
CA PHE A 212 8.48 -7.29 6.91
C PHE A 212 9.65 -8.26 7.04
N ARG A 213 9.61 -9.32 6.25
CA ARG A 213 10.79 -10.12 5.90
C ARG A 213 11.34 -9.56 4.59
N PHE A 214 12.48 -8.89 4.70
CA PHE A 214 13.10 -8.15 3.59
C PHE A 214 14.02 -9.04 2.75
N GLY A 215 14.67 -10.01 3.38
CA GLY A 215 15.61 -10.95 2.77
C GLY A 215 15.47 -12.37 3.33
N GLY A 216 16.51 -13.18 3.20
CA GLY A 216 16.51 -14.57 3.70
C GLY A 216 16.32 -14.62 5.22
N ASP A 217 17.18 -13.92 5.93
CA ASP A 217 17.25 -13.79 7.40
C ASP A 217 17.17 -12.33 7.87
N GLU A 218 16.81 -11.43 6.96
CA GLU A 218 16.70 -10.00 7.17
C GLU A 218 15.23 -9.59 7.36
N PHE A 219 14.99 -8.78 8.39
CA PHE A 219 13.67 -8.29 8.78
C PHE A 219 13.68 -6.77 8.88
N ALA A 220 12.53 -6.14 8.64
CA ALA A 220 12.36 -4.71 8.77
C ALA A 220 11.11 -4.40 9.60
N ILE A 221 11.18 -3.35 10.41
CA ILE A 221 10.03 -2.81 11.15
C ILE A 221 9.90 -1.33 10.85
N ILE A 222 8.72 -0.93 10.39
CA ILE A 222 8.35 0.48 10.22
C ILE A 222 7.55 0.88 11.45
N VAL A 223 8.03 1.89 12.16
CA VAL A 223 7.44 2.39 13.41
C VAL A 223 6.82 3.77 13.16
N GLU A 224 5.49 3.88 13.25
CA GLU A 224 4.76 5.13 12.93
C GLU A 224 4.60 6.04 14.15
N ASN A 225 4.90 7.33 14.07
CA ASN A 225 5.00 8.19 15.27
C ASN A 225 6.07 7.66 16.25
N ALA A 226 7.22 7.31 15.70
CA ALA A 226 8.33 6.74 16.47
C ALA A 226 8.94 7.76 17.43
N SER A 227 9.52 7.24 18.51
CA SER A 227 10.38 7.97 19.43
C SER A 227 11.55 7.06 19.84
N GLU A 228 12.63 7.63 20.39
CA GLU A 228 13.76 6.86 20.93
C GLU A 228 13.29 5.82 21.95
N TYR A 229 12.39 6.22 22.84
CA TYR A 229 11.80 5.32 23.83
C TYR A 229 11.03 4.16 23.21
N ALA A 230 10.26 4.40 22.13
CA ALA A 230 9.55 3.34 21.44
C ALA A 230 10.48 2.32 20.79
N LEU A 231 11.57 2.79 20.15
CA LEU A 231 12.56 1.89 19.53
C LEU A 231 13.31 1.06 20.58
N ASP A 232 13.69 1.67 21.71
CA ASP A 232 14.34 0.97 22.81
C ASP A 232 13.44 -0.11 23.44
N ILE A 233 12.13 0.17 23.61
CA ILE A 233 11.16 -0.84 24.05
C ILE A 233 11.11 -2.01 23.06
N ILE A 234 11.01 -1.74 21.76
CA ILE A 234 10.93 -2.79 20.74
C ILE A 234 12.18 -3.67 20.80
N GLN A 235 13.36 -3.05 20.86
CA GLN A 235 14.63 -3.77 20.98
C GLN A 235 14.68 -4.65 22.23
N ASN A 236 14.37 -4.10 23.40
CA ASN A 236 14.40 -4.83 24.67
C ASN A 236 13.39 -5.99 24.70
N ARG A 237 12.22 -5.82 24.08
CA ARG A 237 11.21 -6.89 23.94
C ARG A 237 11.70 -8.00 23.03
N ILE A 238 12.31 -7.67 21.90
CA ILE A 238 12.89 -8.66 20.97
C ILE A 238 13.96 -9.47 21.69
N ASP A 239 14.92 -8.80 22.35
CA ASP A 239 16.02 -9.45 23.06
C ASP A 239 15.53 -10.36 24.20
N SER A 240 14.52 -9.93 24.95
CA SER A 240 13.93 -10.74 26.02
C SER A 240 13.16 -11.94 25.45
N SER A 241 12.40 -11.74 24.38
CA SER A 241 11.59 -12.78 23.76
C SER A 241 12.44 -13.86 23.11
N LEU A 242 13.53 -13.47 22.44
CA LEU A 242 14.52 -14.40 21.87
C LEU A 242 15.08 -15.37 22.93
N LYS A 243 15.40 -14.85 24.12
CA LYS A 243 15.92 -15.66 25.23
C LYS A 243 14.87 -16.56 25.87
N SER A 244 13.62 -16.10 25.93
CA SER A 244 12.52 -16.87 26.52
C SER A 244 11.96 -17.97 25.61
N ASN A 245 12.10 -17.84 24.29
CA ASN A 245 11.58 -18.81 23.34
C ASN A 245 12.48 -20.06 23.34
N ALA A 246 11.91 -21.21 23.70
CA ALA A 246 12.66 -22.46 23.86
C ALA A 246 13.43 -22.89 22.60
N LEU A 247 12.85 -22.71 21.40
CA LEU A 247 13.51 -23.09 20.15
C LEU A 247 14.70 -22.15 19.85
N LEU A 248 14.48 -20.84 19.94
CA LEU A 248 15.50 -19.85 19.62
C LEU A 248 16.64 -19.87 20.65
N ALA A 249 16.32 -20.06 21.92
CA ALA A 249 17.30 -20.25 22.99
C ALA A 249 18.13 -21.53 22.80
N LYS A 250 17.50 -22.64 22.38
CA LYS A 250 18.19 -23.91 22.08
C LYS A 250 19.29 -23.74 21.03
N TYR A 251 19.02 -22.96 19.98
CA TYR A 251 19.98 -22.68 18.92
C TYR A 251 20.80 -21.40 19.14
N GLN A 252 20.66 -20.76 20.31
CA GLN A 252 21.33 -19.51 20.68
C GLN A 252 21.18 -18.43 19.59
N VAL A 253 19.97 -18.32 19.02
CA VAL A 253 19.66 -17.34 17.99
C VAL A 253 19.70 -15.94 18.60
N GLY A 254 20.54 -15.08 18.04
CA GLY A 254 20.58 -13.65 18.34
C GLY A 254 20.12 -12.82 17.14
N CYS A 255 19.85 -11.54 17.36
CA CYS A 255 19.54 -10.60 16.29
C CYS A 255 20.41 -9.34 16.43
N SER A 256 20.92 -8.84 15.31
CA SER A 256 21.52 -7.51 15.23
C SER A 256 20.48 -6.54 14.69
N LEU A 257 20.36 -5.32 15.23
CA LEU A 257 19.29 -4.35 14.94
C LEU A 257 19.84 -2.94 14.63
N GLY A 258 19.81 -2.55 13.37
CA GLY A 258 20.06 -1.17 12.95
C GLY A 258 18.83 -0.30 13.06
N THR A 259 18.83 0.72 13.93
CA THR A 259 17.70 1.63 14.10
C THR A 259 18.01 3.03 13.58
N THR A 260 17.03 3.69 12.96
CA THR A 260 17.14 5.10 12.60
C THR A 260 15.77 5.78 12.53
N PHE A 261 15.76 7.12 12.45
CA PHE A 261 14.54 7.92 12.30
C PHE A 261 14.56 8.71 11.00
N MET A 262 13.42 8.90 10.36
CA MET A 262 13.33 9.77 9.18
C MET A 262 13.73 11.22 9.50
N ASN A 263 14.40 11.83 8.54
CA ASN A 263 14.63 13.26 8.46
C ASN A 263 13.68 13.86 7.41
N ARG A 264 13.43 15.18 7.48
CA ARG A 264 12.55 15.87 6.51
C ARG A 264 13.05 15.82 5.07
N ALA A 265 14.36 15.69 4.87
CA ALA A 265 14.99 15.64 3.55
C ALA A 265 15.13 14.21 3.01
N ASP A 266 14.77 13.18 3.78
CA ASP A 266 14.96 11.80 3.36
C ASP A 266 13.94 11.41 2.30
N ASN A 267 14.41 10.59 1.36
CA ASN A 267 13.60 9.66 0.60
C ASN A 267 13.75 8.24 1.17
N GLU A 268 12.94 7.31 0.65
CA GLU A 268 12.88 5.91 1.08
C GLU A 268 14.26 5.24 1.06
N HIS A 269 15.07 5.53 0.04
CA HIS A 269 16.42 4.97 -0.13
C HIS A 269 17.39 5.49 0.94
N THR A 270 17.47 6.81 1.12
CA THR A 270 18.38 7.43 2.10
C THR A 270 18.06 7.02 3.54
N LEU A 271 16.78 6.82 3.86
CA LEU A 271 16.36 6.31 5.16
C LEU A 271 16.80 4.85 5.35
N PHE A 272 16.58 4.02 4.33
CA PHE A 272 16.99 2.61 4.36
C PHE A 272 18.51 2.46 4.49
N GLU A 273 19.30 3.15 3.67
CA GLU A 273 20.77 3.10 3.73
C GLU A 273 21.31 3.46 5.10
N ARG A 274 20.70 4.45 5.77
CA ARG A 274 21.13 4.86 7.10
C ARG A 274 20.81 3.82 8.17
N ALA A 275 19.68 3.13 8.06
CA ALA A 275 19.34 2.00 8.92
C ALA A 275 20.29 0.81 8.67
N ASP A 276 20.61 0.53 7.41
CA ASP A 276 21.53 -0.55 7.02
C ASP A 276 22.95 -0.29 7.53
N GLN A 277 23.44 0.95 7.41
CA GLN A 277 24.72 1.35 8.00
C GLN A 277 24.73 1.20 9.53
N ALA A 278 23.59 1.46 10.20
CA ALA A 278 23.49 1.24 11.63
C ALA A 278 23.58 -0.25 12.00
N LEU A 279 22.91 -1.11 11.22
CA LEU A 279 22.96 -2.57 11.36
C LEU A 279 24.39 -3.09 11.13
N TYR A 280 25.04 -2.64 10.06
CA TYR A 280 26.42 -3.01 9.72
C TYR A 280 27.39 -2.65 10.86
N ARG A 281 27.28 -1.44 11.44
CA ARG A 281 28.10 -1.03 12.58
C ARG A 281 27.91 -1.96 13.79
N GLN A 282 26.69 -2.40 14.07
CA GLN A 282 26.44 -3.34 15.16
C GLN A 282 27.07 -4.71 14.90
N LYS A 283 26.92 -5.25 13.68
CA LYS A 283 27.55 -6.53 13.29
C LYS A 283 29.07 -6.48 13.42
N MET A 284 29.70 -5.39 12.96
CA MET A 284 31.14 -5.18 13.07
C MET A 284 31.62 -5.15 14.53
N ASN A 285 30.88 -4.46 15.41
CA ASN A 285 31.22 -4.41 16.83
C ASN A 285 31.07 -5.79 17.52
N MET A 286 30.10 -6.60 17.10
CA MET A 286 29.93 -7.95 17.61
C MET A 286 31.08 -8.87 17.16
N SER A 287 31.51 -8.77 15.91
CA SER A 287 32.66 -9.53 15.39
C SER A 287 33.96 -9.16 16.12
N LYS A 288 34.22 -7.87 16.35
CA LYS A 288 35.38 -7.40 17.12
C LYS A 288 35.41 -7.91 18.55
N ARG A 289 34.25 -8.05 19.21
CA ARG A 289 34.16 -8.63 20.57
C ARG A 289 34.51 -10.12 20.60
N LEU A 290 34.31 -10.84 19.50
CA LEU A 290 34.63 -12.28 19.40
C LEU A 290 36.09 -12.53 18.97
N SER A 291 36.78 -11.53 18.43
CA SER A 291 38.15 -11.65 17.90
C SER A 291 39.25 -11.20 18.86
N VAL A 292 38.93 -10.87 20.13
CA VAL A 292 39.95 -10.60 21.14
C VAL A 292 40.34 -11.94 21.77
N VAL A 293 41.42 -12.52 21.26
CA VAL A 293 42.14 -13.65 21.87
C VAL A 293 43.50 -13.13 22.34
#